data_AF-A0A534NMX0-F1
#
_entry.id   AF-A0A534NMX0-F1
#
_cell.length_a   1.000
_cell.length_b   1.000
_cell.length_c   1.000
_cell.angle_alpha   90.00
_cell.angle_beta   90.00
_cell.angle_gamma   90.00
#
_symmetry.space_group_name_H-M   'P 1'
#
loop_
_entity.id
_entity.type
_entity.pdbx_description
1 polymer ?
#
loop_
_entity_poly.entity_id
_entity_poly.type
_entity_poly.pdbx_seq_one_letter_code
_entity_poly.pdbx_strand_id
1 'polypeptide(L)'
;MRVAQRRLFLAKRTLLLLLAVAACRSGSDENALPSFVVPGSVVTTSYDGGTDDLLTGGLGVAGLGQATPISPTTPPAPGFVDPANPTAAELRTRAIYVNYRALVDPIFNGGYATLYGPNVDVNGNPTFNPGRIAGEEWLAYDDDGTGRVNVTMMVQVPASFNQDKPCIVTGTSSGSRGVYGAIATAG
;
A
#
# COMPACT_ATOMS: atom_id res chain seq x y z
N MET A 1 13.18 2.94 96.12
CA MET A 1 12.39 4.17 96.35
C MET A 1 11.84 4.67 95.02
N ARG A 2 10.52 4.92 94.95
CA ARG A 2 9.77 5.93 94.18
C ARG A 2 10.26 6.31 92.76
N VAL A 3 9.45 6.55 91.73
CA VAL A 3 8.01 6.67 91.50
C VAL A 3 7.87 6.77 89.96
N ALA A 4 6.66 6.54 89.49
CA ALA A 4 6.23 6.51 88.10
C ALA A 4 6.23 7.87 87.35
N GLN A 5 6.19 7.74 86.03
CA GLN A 5 5.42 8.51 85.03
C GLN A 5 5.95 9.79 84.33
N ARG A 6 5.97 9.63 82.99
CA ARG A 6 5.44 10.49 81.90
C ARG A 6 6.11 11.84 81.65
N ARG A 7 6.49 12.07 80.40
CA ARG A 7 5.68 12.87 79.45
C ARG A 7 6.18 12.72 78.00
N LEU A 8 5.18 12.63 77.14
CA LEU A 8 5.18 12.44 75.70
C LEU A 8 5.52 13.78 75.03
N PHE A 9 6.50 13.84 74.12
CA PHE A 9 6.55 14.90 73.11
C PHE A 9 6.89 14.31 71.74
N LEU A 10 5.93 14.55 70.86
CA LEU A 10 5.75 14.10 69.49
C LEU A 10 6.65 14.93 68.57
N ALA A 11 7.61 14.30 67.87
CA ALA A 11 8.40 14.96 66.83
C ALA A 11 8.22 14.24 65.49
N LYS A 12 7.71 15.02 64.53
CA LYS A 12 7.23 14.67 63.19
C LYS A 12 8.23 13.83 62.38
N ARG A 13 7.80 12.66 61.91
CA ARG A 13 8.43 11.94 60.80
C ARG A 13 7.68 12.25 59.51
N THR A 14 8.15 13.25 58.76
CA THR A 14 7.67 13.51 57.40
C THR A 14 8.43 12.57 56.45
N LEU A 15 7.85 11.40 56.17
CA LEU A 15 8.37 10.47 55.17
C LEU A 15 7.81 10.90 53.80
N LEU A 16 8.62 11.57 52.99
CA LEU A 16 8.30 11.90 51.60
C LEU A 16 8.35 10.59 50.79
N LEU A 17 7.19 10.01 50.51
CA LEU A 17 7.04 8.83 49.66
C LEU A 17 6.99 9.31 48.20
N LEU A 18 8.14 9.31 47.50
CA LEU A 18 8.18 9.45 46.05
C LEU A 18 7.70 8.14 45.42
N LEU A 19 6.41 8.07 45.06
CA LEU A 19 5.92 7.06 44.12
C LEU A 19 6.51 7.38 42.74
N ALA A 20 7.63 6.74 42.41
CA ALA A 20 8.04 6.62 41.02
C ALA A 20 7.05 5.66 40.34
N VAL A 21 6.01 6.22 39.73
CA VAL A 21 5.16 5.47 38.80
C VAL A 21 6.00 5.19 37.57
N ALA A 22 6.70 4.05 37.56
CA ALA A 22 7.21 3.47 36.35
C ALA A 22 5.99 3.03 35.53
N ALA A 23 5.51 3.92 34.66
CA ALA A 23 4.57 3.55 33.62
C ALA A 23 5.32 2.63 32.64
N CYS A 24 5.31 1.32 32.93
CA CYS A 24 5.58 0.30 31.93
C CYS A 24 4.51 0.45 30.86
N ARG A 25 4.84 1.20 29.81
CA ARG A 25 4.05 1.27 28.59
C ARG A 25 4.32 -0.04 27.85
N SER A 26 3.60 -1.09 28.22
CA SER A 26 3.52 -2.32 27.44
C SER A 26 2.75 -1.99 26.17
N GLY A 27 3.43 -1.41 25.19
CA GLY A 27 2.91 -1.36 23.83
C GLY A 27 2.73 -2.80 23.39
N SER A 28 1.50 -3.26 23.26
CA SER A 28 1.20 -4.44 22.47
C SER A 28 1.83 -4.23 21.09
N ASP A 29 2.55 -5.23 20.58
CA ASP A 29 3.14 -5.19 19.24
C ASP A 29 2.10 -4.68 18.23
N GLU A 30 2.26 -3.43 17.78
CA GLU A 30 1.22 -2.67 17.06
C GLU A 30 1.08 -3.10 15.58
N ASN A 31 1.69 -4.22 15.19
CA ASN A 31 1.66 -4.80 13.85
C ASN A 31 1.36 -6.30 13.89
N ALA A 32 0.33 -6.70 14.63
CA ALA A 32 -0.20 -8.06 14.55
C ALA A 32 -0.95 -8.26 13.22
N LEU A 33 -0.72 -9.39 12.56
CA LEU A 33 -1.47 -9.75 11.36
C LEU A 33 -2.97 -9.87 11.72
N PRO A 34 -3.89 -9.23 10.96
CA PRO A 34 -5.32 -9.38 11.22
C PRO A 34 -5.76 -10.84 11.13
N SER A 35 -6.69 -11.25 12.00
CA SER A 35 -7.08 -12.66 12.14
C SER A 35 -7.75 -13.28 10.91
N PHE A 36 -8.25 -12.46 9.99
CA PHE A 36 -8.83 -12.91 8.72
C PHE A 36 -7.75 -13.18 7.66
N VAL A 37 -6.55 -12.62 7.80
CA VAL A 37 -5.48 -12.88 6.83
C VAL A 37 -4.89 -14.26 7.12
N VAL A 38 -4.78 -15.08 6.07
CA VAL A 38 -4.19 -16.42 6.20
C VAL A 38 -2.72 -16.30 6.65
N PRO A 39 -2.32 -16.95 7.75
CA PRO A 39 -0.93 -16.92 8.21
C PRO A 39 0.05 -17.39 7.13
N GLY A 40 1.11 -16.62 6.88
CA GLY A 40 2.11 -16.93 5.85
C GLY A 40 1.71 -16.60 4.42
N SER A 41 0.51 -16.05 4.18
CA SER A 41 0.07 -15.62 2.84
C SER A 41 0.71 -14.32 2.36
N VAL A 42 1.35 -13.57 3.26
CA VAL A 42 1.88 -12.24 2.97
C VAL A 42 3.07 -12.35 2.02
N VAL A 43 2.94 -11.74 0.85
CA VAL A 43 4.01 -11.58 -0.15
C VAL A 43 4.34 -10.11 -0.28
N THR A 44 5.61 -9.77 -0.09
CA THR A 44 6.11 -8.40 -0.22
C THR A 44 7.01 -8.31 -1.44
N THR A 45 6.80 -7.27 -2.26
CA THR A 45 7.67 -6.96 -3.39
C THR A 45 8.04 -5.48 -3.37
N SER A 46 9.33 -5.17 -3.51
CA SER A 46 9.82 -3.79 -3.65
C SER A 46 10.01 -3.45 -5.13
N TYR A 47 9.61 -2.24 -5.52
CA TYR A 47 9.70 -1.71 -6.87
C TYR A 47 10.54 -0.44 -6.90
N ASP A 48 11.43 -0.36 -7.90
CA ASP A 48 12.44 0.70 -8.02
C ASP A 48 11.89 2.01 -8.63
N GLY A 49 10.71 1.97 -9.25
CA GLY A 49 10.14 3.08 -10.01
C GLY A 49 10.83 3.31 -11.36
N GLY A 50 11.79 2.46 -11.73
CA GLY A 50 12.58 2.54 -12.95
C GLY A 50 12.14 1.47 -13.93
N THR A 51 12.41 0.21 -13.62
CA THR A 51 12.05 -0.94 -14.46
C THR A 51 10.65 -1.46 -14.16
N ASP A 52 10.20 -1.31 -12.93
CA ASP A 52 8.85 -1.65 -12.47
C ASP A 52 8.41 -0.66 -11.38
N ASP A 53 7.11 -0.50 -11.18
CA ASP A 53 6.55 0.47 -10.25
C ASP A 53 5.15 0.07 -9.77
N LEU A 54 4.68 0.73 -8.71
CA LEU A 54 3.42 0.43 -8.04
C LEU A 54 2.21 0.71 -8.94
N LEU A 55 2.22 1.83 -9.68
CA LEU A 55 1.04 2.33 -10.41
C LEU A 55 0.95 1.78 -11.83
N THR A 56 2.08 1.70 -12.53
CA THR A 56 2.09 1.42 -13.97
C THR A 56 2.75 0.09 -14.35
N GLY A 57 3.29 -0.66 -13.38
CA GLY A 57 3.97 -1.92 -13.66
C GLY A 57 5.22 -1.75 -14.55
N GLY A 58 5.90 -0.60 -14.44
CA GLY A 58 7.04 -0.21 -15.26
C GLY A 58 6.69 0.48 -16.58
N LEU A 59 5.43 0.54 -16.98
CA LEU A 59 5.02 1.00 -18.32
C LEU A 59 5.11 2.52 -18.49
N GLY A 60 4.88 3.27 -17.41
CA GLY A 60 4.66 4.71 -17.42
C GLY A 60 3.46 5.14 -18.25
N VAL A 61 3.24 6.46 -18.32
CA VAL A 61 2.18 7.08 -19.12
C VAL A 61 2.21 6.59 -20.58
N ALA A 62 3.39 6.51 -21.18
CA ALA A 62 3.53 6.11 -22.58
C ALA A 62 3.09 4.66 -22.79
N GLY A 63 3.58 3.72 -21.97
CA GLY A 63 3.26 2.30 -22.11
C GLY A 63 1.80 1.97 -21.80
N LEU A 64 1.17 2.65 -20.84
CA LEU A 64 -0.27 2.54 -20.60
C LEU A 64 -1.12 3.12 -21.74
N GLY A 65 -0.59 4.16 -22.42
CA GLY A 65 -1.17 4.79 -23.60
C GLY A 65 -1.15 3.91 -24.86
N GLN A 66 -0.17 3.01 -24.99
CA GLN A 66 -0.01 2.17 -26.18
C GLN A 66 -1.26 1.33 -26.41
N ALA A 67 -1.81 1.40 -27.62
CA ALA A 67 -2.98 0.60 -27.95
C ALA A 67 -2.61 -0.89 -27.97
N THR A 68 -3.56 -1.74 -27.57
CA THR A 68 -3.51 -3.16 -27.94
C THR A 68 -3.36 -3.22 -29.47
N PRO A 69 -2.40 -3.99 -30.01
CA PRO A 69 -2.07 -3.93 -31.42
C PRO A 69 -3.30 -4.28 -32.26
N ILE A 70 -3.84 -3.27 -32.94
CA ILE A 70 -4.82 -3.40 -34.04
C ILE A 70 -4.14 -3.22 -35.41
N SER A 71 -2.84 -2.91 -35.40
CA SER A 71 -2.02 -2.62 -36.57
C SER A 71 -0.57 -3.06 -36.31
N PRO A 72 0.18 -3.52 -37.34
CA PRO A 72 1.58 -3.91 -37.22
C PRO A 72 2.55 -2.77 -36.83
N THR A 73 2.09 -1.52 -36.79
CA THR A 73 2.90 -0.34 -36.43
C THR A 73 2.77 0.09 -34.97
N THR A 74 1.88 -0.53 -34.19
CA THR A 74 1.71 -0.21 -32.78
C THR A 74 2.51 -1.20 -31.92
N PRO A 75 3.41 -0.74 -31.03
CA PRO A 75 4.08 -1.64 -30.09
C PRO A 75 3.06 -2.45 -29.28
N PRO A 76 3.28 -3.77 -29.12
CA PRO A 76 2.28 -4.65 -28.55
C PRO A 76 2.07 -4.34 -27.06
N ALA A 77 0.85 -4.60 -26.58
CA ALA A 77 0.54 -4.66 -25.15
C ALA A 77 1.60 -5.52 -24.41
N PRO A 78 1.82 -5.32 -23.10
CA PRO A 78 2.81 -6.07 -22.33
C PRO A 78 2.64 -7.58 -22.59
N GLY A 79 3.65 -8.14 -23.26
CA GLY A 79 3.68 -9.52 -23.69
C GLY A 79 4.31 -10.43 -22.64
N PHE A 80 4.27 -11.72 -22.91
CA PHE A 80 4.99 -12.72 -22.13
C PHE A 80 6.22 -13.16 -22.94
N VAL A 81 7.37 -13.29 -22.28
CA VAL A 81 8.58 -13.84 -22.89
C VAL A 81 8.34 -15.29 -23.31
N ASP A 82 7.71 -16.09 -22.46
CA ASP A 82 7.16 -17.40 -22.78
C ASP A 82 5.65 -17.43 -22.51
N PRO A 83 4.79 -17.32 -23.55
CA PRO A 83 3.33 -17.35 -23.38
C PRO A 83 2.79 -18.64 -22.77
N ALA A 84 3.52 -19.76 -22.84
CA ALA A 84 3.11 -21.00 -22.20
C ALA A 84 3.39 -21.00 -20.69
N ASN A 85 4.33 -20.17 -20.23
CA ASN A 85 4.77 -20.10 -18.84
C ASN A 85 5.02 -18.64 -18.41
N PRO A 86 3.97 -17.79 -18.36
CA PRO A 86 4.14 -16.41 -17.95
C PRO A 86 4.57 -16.32 -16.48
N THR A 87 5.49 -15.41 -16.20
CA THR A 87 5.93 -15.12 -14.83
C THR A 87 4.90 -14.31 -14.07
N ALA A 88 4.94 -14.35 -12.73
CA ALA A 88 4.06 -13.56 -11.88
C ALA A 88 4.20 -12.05 -12.14
N ALA A 89 5.44 -11.57 -12.39
CA ALA A 89 5.70 -10.17 -12.71
C ALA A 89 5.04 -9.76 -14.03
N GLU A 90 5.16 -10.57 -15.09
CA GLU A 90 4.51 -10.25 -16.36
C GLU A 90 2.98 -10.28 -16.25
N LEU A 91 2.42 -11.22 -15.48
CA LEU A 91 0.98 -11.28 -15.20
C LEU A 91 0.50 -10.03 -14.44
N ARG A 92 1.28 -9.56 -13.47
CA ARG A 92 1.01 -8.32 -12.72
C ARG A 92 0.99 -7.11 -13.64
N THR A 93 2.06 -6.89 -14.42
CA THR A 93 2.12 -5.78 -15.38
C THR A 93 0.98 -5.84 -16.40
N ARG A 94 0.64 -7.04 -16.88
CA ARG A 94 -0.51 -7.24 -17.78
C ARG A 94 -1.84 -6.91 -17.10
N ALA A 95 -2.04 -7.29 -15.84
CA ALA A 95 -3.24 -6.99 -15.07
C ALA A 95 -3.39 -5.48 -14.83
N ILE A 96 -2.31 -4.78 -14.48
CA ILE A 96 -2.29 -3.32 -14.35
C ILE A 96 -2.66 -2.66 -15.67
N TYR A 97 -2.00 -3.03 -16.77
CA TYR A 97 -2.27 -2.49 -18.10
C TYR A 97 -3.74 -2.66 -18.52
N VAL A 98 -4.29 -3.86 -18.38
CA VAL A 98 -5.68 -4.15 -18.78
C VAL A 98 -6.67 -3.39 -17.91
N ASN A 99 -6.47 -3.38 -16.58
CA ASN A 99 -7.40 -2.73 -15.68
C ASN A 99 -7.36 -1.21 -15.79
N TYR A 100 -6.18 -0.63 -15.97
CA TYR A 100 -6.04 0.82 -16.14
C TYR A 100 -6.84 1.30 -17.35
N ARG A 101 -6.60 0.69 -18.51
CA ARG A 101 -7.26 1.04 -19.79
C ARG A 101 -8.75 0.72 -19.85
N ALA A 102 -9.24 -0.09 -18.92
CA ALA A 102 -10.64 -0.46 -18.84
C ALA A 102 -11.44 0.40 -17.86
N LEU A 103 -10.79 1.36 -17.19
CA LEU A 103 -11.42 2.38 -16.36
C LEU A 103 -11.23 3.80 -16.90
N VAL A 104 -10.08 4.07 -17.53
CA VAL A 104 -9.78 5.37 -18.15
C VAL A 104 -9.47 5.21 -19.63
N ASP A 105 -9.86 6.19 -20.44
CA ASP A 105 -9.50 6.25 -21.86
C ASP A 105 -8.02 6.64 -22.00
N PRO A 106 -7.14 5.80 -22.52
CA PRO A 106 -5.70 6.09 -22.61
C PRO A 106 -5.32 6.81 -23.93
N ILE A 107 -6.27 7.45 -24.62
CA ILE A 107 -6.05 8.18 -25.86
C ILE A 107 -5.66 9.64 -25.58
N PHE A 108 -4.56 10.09 -26.19
CA PHE A 108 -4.07 11.48 -26.05
C PHE A 108 -5.13 12.53 -26.38
N ASN A 109 -5.85 12.36 -27.50
CA ASN A 109 -6.93 13.26 -27.89
C ASN A 109 -8.15 13.21 -26.94
N GLY A 110 -8.26 12.19 -26.08
CA GLY A 110 -9.24 12.10 -25.00
C GLY A 110 -8.84 12.87 -23.74
N GLY A 111 -7.64 13.47 -23.71
CA GLY A 111 -7.09 14.18 -22.54
C GLY A 111 -6.08 13.36 -21.75
N TYR A 112 -5.81 12.11 -22.13
CA TYR A 112 -4.76 11.32 -21.51
C TYR A 112 -3.39 11.98 -21.70
N ALA A 113 -2.56 11.92 -20.67
CA ALA A 113 -1.26 12.56 -20.54
C ALA A 113 -1.27 14.11 -20.47
N THR A 114 -2.44 14.75 -20.51
CA THR A 114 -2.58 16.22 -20.45
C THR A 114 -3.50 16.67 -19.32
N LEU A 115 -4.70 16.09 -19.23
CA LEU A 115 -5.71 16.36 -18.20
C LEU A 115 -5.70 15.32 -17.09
N TYR A 116 -5.37 14.07 -17.44
CA TYR A 116 -5.25 12.96 -16.50
C TYR A 116 -4.20 11.96 -17.01
N GLY A 117 -3.78 11.06 -16.14
CA GLY A 117 -2.72 10.09 -16.40
C GLY A 117 -1.65 10.15 -15.32
N PRO A 118 -0.77 9.13 -15.25
CA PRO A 118 0.20 9.04 -14.16
C PRO A 118 1.26 10.15 -14.20
N ASN A 119 1.44 10.84 -15.34
CA ASN A 119 2.36 11.97 -15.47
C ASN A 119 1.77 13.32 -15.01
N VAL A 120 0.49 13.37 -14.66
CA VAL A 120 -0.18 14.59 -14.20
C VAL A 120 0.00 14.72 -12.70
N ASP A 121 0.52 15.87 -12.24
CA ASP A 121 0.75 16.11 -10.82
C ASP A 121 -0.53 16.39 -10.03
N VAL A 122 -0.41 16.50 -8.70
CA VAL A 122 -1.53 16.76 -7.79
C VAL A 122 -2.22 18.12 -8.01
N ASN A 123 -1.61 19.03 -8.76
CA ASN A 123 -2.18 20.32 -9.14
C ASN A 123 -2.83 20.28 -10.54
N GLY A 124 -2.83 19.11 -11.20
CA GLY A 124 -3.39 18.92 -12.54
C GLY A 124 -2.45 19.32 -13.67
N ASN A 125 -1.15 19.52 -13.41
CA ASN A 125 -0.20 19.88 -14.46
C ASN A 125 0.45 18.63 -15.07
N PRO A 126 0.43 18.48 -16.41
CA PRO A 126 1.19 17.40 -17.05
C PRO A 126 2.68 17.65 -16.91
N THR A 127 3.42 16.61 -16.55
CA THR A 127 4.87 16.65 -16.40
C THR A 127 5.56 15.77 -17.46
N PHE A 128 6.87 15.93 -17.61
CA PHE A 128 7.71 15.01 -18.39
C PHE A 128 8.06 13.71 -17.64
N ASN A 129 7.65 13.58 -16.38
CA ASN A 129 7.85 12.36 -15.62
C ASN A 129 6.90 11.28 -16.15
N PRO A 130 7.36 10.05 -16.42
CA PRO A 130 6.47 8.96 -16.85
C PRO A 130 5.41 8.56 -15.82
N GLY A 131 5.47 9.08 -14.58
CA GLY A 131 4.47 8.82 -13.55
C GLY A 131 4.68 7.50 -12.82
N ARG A 132 5.90 6.99 -12.80
CA ARG A 132 6.25 5.74 -12.12
C ARG A 132 6.43 5.98 -10.63
N ILE A 133 5.87 5.09 -9.81
CA ILE A 133 5.89 5.20 -8.35
C ILE A 133 6.69 4.05 -7.73
N ALA A 134 7.90 4.33 -7.25
CA ALA A 134 8.69 3.38 -6.47
C ALA A 134 8.03 3.10 -5.10
N GLY A 135 8.29 1.94 -4.51
CA GLY A 135 7.81 1.61 -3.17
C GLY A 135 7.63 0.11 -2.95
N GLU A 136 6.77 -0.25 -2.03
CA GLU A 136 6.50 -1.64 -1.66
C GLU A 136 5.04 -2.01 -1.90
N GLU A 137 4.83 -3.21 -2.41
CA GLU A 137 3.51 -3.84 -2.51
C GLU A 137 3.45 -5.06 -1.61
N TRP A 138 2.36 -5.16 -0.88
CA TRP A 138 2.05 -6.25 0.03
C TRP A 138 0.76 -6.91 -0.47
N LEU A 139 0.84 -8.18 -0.82
CA LEU A 139 -0.30 -9.01 -1.19
C LEU A 139 -0.57 -10.02 -0.07
N ALA A 140 -1.84 -10.27 0.20
CA ALA A 140 -2.28 -11.32 1.10
C ALA A 140 -3.66 -11.82 0.67
N TYR A 141 -4.15 -12.90 1.27
CA TYR A 141 -5.51 -13.36 1.04
C TYR A 141 -6.25 -13.67 2.35
N ASP A 142 -7.55 -13.38 2.33
CA ASP A 142 -8.53 -13.81 3.31
C ASP A 142 -9.17 -15.12 2.82
N ASP A 143 -9.18 -16.11 3.69
CA ASP A 143 -9.82 -17.40 3.51
C ASP A 143 -10.20 -17.97 4.88
N ASP A 144 -11.49 -18.25 5.07
CA ASP A 144 -12.03 -18.82 6.31
C ASP A 144 -12.09 -20.36 6.27
N GLY A 145 -11.54 -20.98 5.22
CA GLY A 145 -11.53 -22.42 4.98
C GLY A 145 -12.87 -23.00 4.53
N THR A 146 -13.91 -22.17 4.38
CA THR A 146 -15.24 -22.63 3.94
C THR A 146 -15.34 -22.72 2.41
N GLY A 147 -14.36 -22.16 1.69
CA GLY A 147 -14.39 -21.99 0.24
C GLY A 147 -15.36 -20.90 -0.24
N ARG A 148 -15.97 -20.13 0.67
CA ARG A 148 -16.88 -19.01 0.37
C ARG A 148 -16.20 -17.65 0.47
N VAL A 149 -15.06 -17.58 1.16
CA VAL A 149 -14.20 -16.41 1.25
C VAL A 149 -12.88 -16.76 0.58
N ASN A 150 -12.53 -16.01 -0.46
CA ASN A 150 -11.22 -16.10 -1.12
C ASN A 150 -10.93 -14.74 -1.75
N VAL A 151 -10.44 -13.82 -0.94
CA VAL A 151 -10.27 -12.41 -1.32
C VAL A 151 -8.80 -12.06 -1.27
N THR A 152 -8.22 -11.72 -2.42
CA THR A 152 -6.89 -11.11 -2.48
C THR A 152 -6.97 -9.64 -2.06
N MET A 153 -6.09 -9.24 -1.17
CA MET A 153 -5.93 -7.87 -0.70
C MET A 153 -4.55 -7.36 -1.08
N MET A 154 -4.46 -6.05 -1.30
CA MET A 154 -3.22 -5.37 -1.66
C MET A 154 -3.08 -4.09 -0.86
N VAL A 155 -1.86 -3.83 -0.38
CA VAL A 155 -1.45 -2.51 0.10
C VAL A 155 -0.23 -2.09 -0.70
N GLN A 156 -0.27 -0.88 -1.24
CA GLN A 156 0.88 -0.25 -1.90
C GLN A 156 1.32 0.93 -1.04
N VAL A 157 2.60 0.95 -0.66
CA VAL A 157 3.21 2.04 0.10
C VAL A 157 4.27 2.70 -0.77
N PRO A 158 4.02 3.91 -1.30
CA PRO A 158 5.02 4.64 -2.06
C PRO A 158 6.28 4.90 -1.24
N ALA A 159 7.45 4.87 -1.87
CA ALA A 159 8.72 5.23 -1.23
C ALA A 159 8.74 6.69 -0.72
N SER A 160 7.85 7.53 -1.24
CA SER A 160 7.63 8.92 -0.81
C SER A 160 6.63 9.07 0.35
N PHE A 161 6.12 7.97 0.91
CA PHE A 161 5.17 8.01 2.02
C PHE A 161 5.74 8.77 3.23
N ASN A 162 4.96 9.71 3.76
CA ASN A 162 5.34 10.52 4.91
C ASN A 162 4.51 10.11 6.13
N GLN A 163 5.17 9.48 7.11
CA GLN A 163 4.54 9.02 8.35
C GLN A 163 3.98 10.16 9.21
N ASP A 164 4.52 11.38 9.11
CA ASP A 164 4.02 12.55 9.83
C ASP A 164 2.78 13.18 9.17
N LYS A 165 2.50 12.79 7.92
CA LYS A 165 1.34 13.23 7.14
C LYS A 165 0.70 12.03 6.44
N PRO A 166 0.22 11.03 7.20
CA PRO A 166 -0.28 9.80 6.61
C PRO A 166 -1.58 10.08 5.86
N CYS A 167 -1.69 9.54 4.65
CA CYS A 167 -2.89 9.56 3.84
C CYS A 167 -3.15 8.16 3.29
N ILE A 168 -4.36 7.66 3.49
CA ILE A 168 -4.80 6.38 2.93
C ILE A 168 -5.78 6.69 1.81
N VAL A 169 -5.44 6.27 0.59
CA VAL A 169 -6.36 6.21 -0.53
C VAL A 169 -6.76 4.75 -0.70
N THR A 170 -8.07 4.50 -0.82
CA THR A 170 -8.60 3.16 -1.03
C THR A 170 -9.57 3.17 -2.20
N GLY A 171 -9.47 2.14 -3.04
CA GLY A 171 -10.37 1.90 -4.15
C GLY A 171 -10.85 0.45 -4.11
N THR A 172 -12.16 0.25 -4.01
CA THR A 172 -12.74 -1.08 -4.06
C THR A 172 -12.72 -1.59 -5.50
N SER A 173 -12.04 -2.70 -5.74
CA SER A 173 -12.06 -3.34 -7.05
C SER A 173 -13.39 -4.07 -7.29
N SER A 174 -13.88 -4.04 -8.53
CA SER A 174 -14.95 -4.93 -8.97
C SER A 174 -14.45 -6.39 -8.96
N GLY A 175 -15.28 -7.32 -8.49
CA GLY A 175 -14.93 -8.74 -8.39
C GLY A 175 -14.46 -9.37 -9.71
N SER A 176 -14.91 -8.86 -10.86
CA SER A 176 -14.49 -9.35 -12.18
C SER A 176 -13.09 -8.92 -12.63
N ARG A 177 -12.42 -8.03 -11.89
CA ARG A 177 -11.18 -7.36 -12.29
C ARG A 177 -9.96 -7.76 -11.45
N GLY A 178 -10.17 -8.46 -10.34
CA GLY A 178 -9.11 -8.84 -9.40
C GLY A 178 -8.57 -7.65 -8.62
N VAL A 179 -7.50 -7.86 -7.84
CA VAL A 179 -7.02 -6.87 -6.86
C VAL A 179 -6.55 -5.54 -7.48
N TYR A 180 -6.05 -5.55 -8.72
CA TYR A 180 -5.64 -4.36 -9.47
C TYR A 180 -6.78 -3.62 -10.17
N GLY A 181 -8.03 -4.07 -10.00
CA GLY A 181 -9.16 -3.57 -10.78
C GLY A 181 -9.58 -2.13 -10.50
N ALA A 182 -9.06 -1.49 -9.45
CA ALA A 182 -9.27 -0.08 -9.13
C ALA A 182 -8.02 0.80 -9.36
N ILE A 183 -6.95 0.26 -9.96
CA ILE A 183 -5.62 0.89 -10.01
C ILE A 183 -5.61 2.28 -10.67
N ALA A 184 -6.46 2.53 -11.68
CA ALA A 184 -6.54 3.84 -12.35
C ALA A 184 -7.32 4.91 -11.58
N THR A 185 -8.02 4.53 -10.50
CA THR A 185 -8.95 5.42 -9.77
C THR A 185 -8.58 5.57 -8.30
N ALA A 186 -7.55 4.87 -7.83
CA ALA A 186 -7.15 4.79 -6.42
C ALA A 186 -5.76 5.38 -6.14
N GLY A 187 -5.19 6.13 -7.08
CA GLY A 187 -3.84 6.71 -6.99
C GLY A 187 -3.71 7.98 -7.81
#